data_AF-A0A7C0WW56-F1
#
_entry.id   AF-A0A7C0WW56-F1
#
_cell.length_a   1.000
_cell.length_b   1.000
_cell.length_c   1.000
_cell.angle_alpha   90.00
_cell.angle_beta   90.00
_cell.angle_gamma   90.00
#
_symmetry.space_group_name_H-M   'P 1'
#
loop_
_entity.id
_entity.type
_entity.pdbx_description
1 polymer ?
#
loop_
_entity_poly.entity_id
_entity_poly.type
_entity_poly.pdbx_seq_one_letter_code
_entity_poly.pdbx_strand_id
1 'polypeptide(L)' 'MHYCRNTINILLAYLLIISLANGAQARTLSSPPPTKPFYFAVSAMTSPARTLAHFSELTTYLAAKLNRPVHLKQRRTY' A
#
# COMPACT_ATOMS: atom_id res chain seq x y z
N MET A 1 -0.22 61.65 -1.32
CA MET A 1 0.61 60.45 -1.07
C MET A 1 -0.19 59.26 -0.49
N HIS A 2 -1.48 59.09 -0.82
CA HIS A 2 -2.32 57.98 -0.32
C HIS A 2 -2.43 56.80 -1.29
N TYR A 3 -2.08 56.99 -2.56
CA TYR A 3 -2.23 55.97 -3.61
C TYR A 3 -1.17 54.86 -3.52
N CYS A 4 0.10 55.20 -3.24
CA CYS A 4 1.18 54.21 -3.06
C CYS A 4 1.00 53.31 -1.83
N ARG A 5 0.33 53.79 -0.76
CA ARG A 5 0.12 52.98 0.45
C ARG A 5 -0.91 51.88 0.20
N ASN A 6 -1.91 52.14 -0.64
CA ASN A 6 -2.96 51.17 -0.96
C ASN A 6 -2.46 50.06 -1.90
N THR A 7 -1.64 50.40 -2.90
CA THR A 7 -1.07 49.42 -3.83
C THR A 7 -0.12 48.43 -3.13
N ILE A 8 0.66 48.89 -2.15
CA ILE A 8 1.52 48.02 -1.34
C ILE A 8 0.69 47.04 -0.49
N ASN A 9 -0.39 47.52 0.13
CA ASN A 9 -1.27 46.66 0.94
C ASN A 9 -1.97 45.58 0.09
N ILE A 10 -2.38 45.92 -1.13
CA ILE A 10 -2.98 44.97 -2.07
C ILE A 10 -1.95 43.90 -2.48
N LEU A 11 -0.72 44.29 -2.77
CA LEU A 11 0.37 43.37 -3.13
C LEU A 11 0.68 42.39 -1.99
N LEU A 12 0.76 42.89 -0.75
CA LEU A 12 1.02 42.06 0.43
C LEU A 12 -0.11 41.07 0.70
N ALA A 13 -1.37 41.48 0.54
CA ALA A 13 -2.53 40.59 0.68
C ALA A 13 -2.49 39.46 -0.36
N TYR A 14 -2.11 39.77 -1.60
CA TYR A 14 -1.98 38.78 -2.66
C TYR A 14 -0.89 37.74 -2.37
N LEU A 15 0.26 38.20 -1.86
CA LEU A 15 1.40 37.35 -1.50
C LEU A 15 1.08 36.42 -0.31
N LEU A 16 0.27 36.90 0.64
CA LEU A 16 -0.23 36.10 1.75
C LEU A 16 -1.14 34.96 1.27
N ILE A 17 -2.08 35.25 0.37
CA ILE A 17 -3.02 34.24 -0.17
C ILE A 17 -2.28 33.13 -0.93
N ILE A 18 -1.27 33.47 -1.73
CA ILE A 18 -0.45 32.48 -2.45
C ILE A 18 0.32 31.58 -1.47
N SER A 19 0.83 32.15 -0.37
CA SER A 19 1.59 31.40 0.62
C SER A 19 0.71 30.40 1.39
N LEU A 20 -0.55 30.74 1.68
CA LEU A 20 -1.52 29.81 2.28
C LEU A 20 -1.90 28.66 1.32
N ALA A 21 -2.01 28.94 0.02
CA ALA A 21 -2.37 27.91 -0.96
C ALA A 21 -1.29 26.82 -1.11
N ASN A 22 -0.01 27.17 -0.96
CA ASN A 22 1.11 26.23 -1.08
C ASN A 22 1.35 25.37 0.17
N GLY A 23 0.77 25.71 1.32
CA GLY A 23 0.91 24.94 2.56
C GLY A 23 0.09 23.65 2.63
N ALA A 24 -0.84 23.44 1.67
CA ALA A 24 -1.81 22.35 1.71
C ALA A 24 -1.36 21.05 0.99
N GLN A 25 -0.14 20.99 0.44
CA GLN A 25 0.46 19.72 -0.02
C GLN A 25 1.02 18.94 1.17
N ALA A 26 0.10 18.57 2.05
CA ALA A 26 0.32 17.57 3.08
C ALA A 26 0.60 16.22 2.40
N ARG A 27 1.86 15.80 2.46
CA ARG A 27 2.34 14.41 2.54
C ARG A 27 1.29 13.38 2.11
N THR A 28 1.28 13.03 0.83
CA THR A 28 0.71 11.75 0.41
C THR A 28 1.45 10.66 1.18
N LEU A 29 0.78 10.02 2.14
CA LEU A 29 1.26 8.77 2.73
C LEU A 29 1.49 7.83 1.55
N SER A 30 2.74 7.66 1.16
CA SER A 30 3.14 6.63 0.21
C SER A 30 2.80 5.29 0.86
N SER A 31 1.61 4.78 0.58
CA SER A 31 1.21 3.43 0.98
C SER A 31 2.32 2.49 0.50
N PRO A 32 2.87 1.62 1.37
CA PRO A 32 3.87 0.65 0.94
C PRO A 32 3.32 -0.14 -0.26
N PRO A 33 4.15 -0.45 -1.26
CA PRO A 33 3.70 -1.19 -2.43
C PRO A 33 3.01 -2.50 -1.99
N PRO A 34 1.89 -2.88 -2.62
CA PRO A 34 1.14 -4.06 -2.21
C PRO A 34 2.04 -5.29 -2.24
N THR A 35 2.14 -5.98 -1.10
CA THR A 35 3.02 -7.13 -0.93
C THR A 35 2.54 -8.27 -1.83
N LYS A 36 3.29 -8.60 -2.89
CA LYS A 36 2.93 -9.66 -3.84
C LYS A 36 2.77 -11.01 -3.12
N PRO A 37 1.66 -11.74 -3.34
CA PRO A 37 1.47 -13.06 -2.73
C PRO A 37 2.51 -14.07 -3.23
N PHE A 38 2.92 -14.97 -2.34
CA PHE A 38 3.75 -16.12 -2.65
C PHE A 38 2.87 -17.34 -2.94
N TYR A 39 3.17 -18.05 -4.03
CA TYR A 39 2.45 -19.26 -4.42
C TYR A 39 3.39 -20.45 -4.38
N PHE A 40 2.98 -21.53 -3.72
CA PHE A 40 3.66 -22.81 -3.77
C PHE A 40 2.71 -23.91 -4.24
N ALA A 41 3.25 -24.87 -4.99
CA ALA A 41 2.49 -25.97 -5.54
C ALA A 41 2.76 -27.27 -4.79
N VAL A 42 1.71 -28.02 -4.49
CA VAL A 42 1.80 -29.36 -3.89
C VAL A 42 1.08 -30.37 -4.77
N SER A 43 1.57 -31.62 -4.76
CA SER A 43 0.87 -32.74 -5.37
C SER A 43 -0.46 -32.99 -4.65
N ALA A 44 -1.50 -33.28 -5.41
CA ALA A 44 -2.79 -33.69 -4.86
C ALA A 44 -2.66 -34.93 -3.98
N MET A 45 -3.15 -34.86 -2.74
CA MET A 45 -3.37 -36.05 -1.91
C MET A 45 -4.75 -36.68 -2.21
N THR A 46 -5.20 -37.57 -1.32
CA THR A 46 -6.51 -38.26 -1.39
C THR A 46 -7.69 -37.31 -1.61
N SER A 47 -7.66 -36.09 -1.05
CA SER A 47 -8.67 -35.07 -1.32
C SER A 47 -8.12 -33.64 -1.15
N PRO A 48 -8.73 -32.62 -1.79
CA PRO A 48 -8.31 -31.22 -1.62
C PRO A 48 -8.39 -30.74 -0.17
N ALA A 49 -9.46 -31.10 0.55
CA ALA A 49 -9.62 -30.72 1.96
C ALA A 49 -8.50 -31.30 2.84
N ARG A 50 -8.12 -32.56 2.60
CA ARG A 50 -7.05 -33.23 3.34
C ARG A 50 -5.68 -32.62 3.02
N THR A 51 -5.46 -32.25 1.76
CA THR A 51 -4.25 -31.55 1.31
C THR A 51 -4.12 -30.20 2.02
N LEU A 52 -5.20 -29.40 2.05
CA LEU A 52 -5.22 -28.11 2.74
C LEU A 52 -4.97 -28.24 4.25
N ALA A 53 -5.62 -29.20 4.90
CA ALA A 53 -5.41 -29.45 6.33
C ALA A 53 -3.94 -29.79 6.63
N HIS A 54 -3.34 -30.65 5.83
CA HIS A 54 -1.96 -31.11 6.02
C HIS A 54 -0.92 -29.99 5.83
N PHE A 55 -1.15 -29.08 4.88
CA PHE A 55 -0.22 -27.97 4.58
C PHE A 55 -0.60 -26.64 5.24
N SER A 56 -1.61 -26.62 6.12
CA SER A 56 -2.07 -25.40 6.80
C SER A 56 -0.99 -24.78 7.70
N GLU A 57 -0.26 -25.62 8.44
CA GLU A 57 0.85 -25.20 9.29
C GLU A 57 2.00 -24.61 8.45
N LEU A 58 2.39 -25.29 7.36
CA LEU A 58 3.41 -24.80 6.44
C LEU A 58 3.02 -23.45 5.82
N THR A 59 1.75 -23.30 5.44
CA THR A 59 1.22 -22.03 4.89
C THR A 59 1.37 -20.90 5.90
N THR A 60 1.01 -21.16 7.17
CA THR A 60 1.13 -20.21 8.27
C THR A 60 2.59 -19.85 8.55
N TYR A 61 3.46 -20.85 8.61
CA TYR A 61 4.90 -20.67 8.82
C TYR A 61 5.52 -19.80 7.72
N LEU A 62 5.22 -20.10 6.45
CA LEU A 62 5.76 -19.34 5.31
C LEU A 62 5.22 -17.90 5.29
N ALA A 63 3.95 -17.69 5.63
CA ALA A 63 3.37 -16.35 5.70
C ALA A 63 4.09 -15.49 6.75
N ALA A 64 4.34 -16.07 7.94
CA ALA A 64 5.09 -15.43 9.00
C ALA A 64 6.56 -15.17 8.63
N LYS A 65 7.24 -16.13 8.00
CA LYS A 65 8.65 -16.01 7.62
C LYS A 65 8.91 -15.04 6.47
N LEU A 66 8.05 -15.03 5.46
CA LEU A 66 8.21 -14.19 4.29
C LEU A 66 7.63 -12.78 4.51
N ASN A 67 6.79 -12.62 5.54
CA ASN A 67 5.99 -11.41 5.77
C ASN A 67 5.16 -11.03 4.53
N ARG A 68 4.59 -12.04 3.86
CA ARG A 68 3.74 -11.90 2.66
C ARG A 68 2.57 -12.88 2.70
N PRO A 69 1.44 -12.59 2.02
CA PRO A 69 0.38 -13.56 1.84
C PRO A 69 0.88 -14.81 1.11
N VAL A 70 0.48 -16.00 1.57
CA VAL A 70 0.86 -17.28 0.97
C VAL A 70 -0.38 -18.01 0.48
N HIS A 71 -0.33 -18.55 -0.73
CA HIS A 71 -1.39 -19.35 -1.32
C HIS A 71 -0.86 -20.71 -1.79
N LEU A 72 -1.58 -21.76 -1.39
CA LEU A 72 -1.34 -23.13 -1.83
C LEU A 72 -2.05 -23.39 -3.16
N LYS A 73 -1.33 -23.95 -4.13
CA LYS A 73 -1.89 -24.49 -5.37
C LYS A 73 -1.75 -26.00 -5.41
N GLN A 74 -2.83 -26.72 -5.65
CA GLN A 74 -2.78 -28.16 -5.86
C GLN A 74 -2.53 -28.45 -7.34
N ARG A 75 -1.52 -29.27 -7.66
CA ARG A 75 -1.30 -29.80 -9.01
C ARG A 75 -1.80 -31.24 -9.12
N ARG A 76 -2.41 -31.56 -10.25
CA ARG A 76 -2.72 -32.94 -10.63
C ARG A 76 -1.42 -33.62 -11.02
N THR A 77 -1.12 -34.75 -10.40
CA THR A 77 -0.05 -35.65 -10.82
C THR A 77 -0.62 -36.53 -11.94
N TYR A 78 0.07 -36.57 -13.08
CA TYR A 78 -0.34 -37.32 -14.28
C TYR A 78 -0.15 -38.81 -14.11
#